data_AF-A0A5C6AWL1-F1
#
_entry.id   AF-A0A5C6AWL1-F1
#
_cell.length_a   1.000
_cell.length_b   1.000
_cell.length_c   1.000
_cell.angle_alpha   90.00
_cell.angle_beta   90.00
_cell.angle_gamma   90.00
#
_symmetry.space_group_name_H-M   'P 1'
#
loop_
_entity.id
_entity.type
_entity.pdbx_description
1 polymer ?
#
loop_
_entity_poly.entity_id
_entity_poly.type
_entity_poly.pdbx_seq_one_letter_code
_entity_poly.pdbx_strand_id
1 'polypeptide(L)'
;MSEPASFVIIRDGERRTYFDSWAHVFMYRNLVWGPEELDRWLRQESPDQESEDEHWSDDVCGGVVVDFDQRRLVWDGDDQSLEVPRVANVLRQLMAVSWPGYEIRYAARGVQDLVIAAGETKLAHALTVEDSDLLADLLDDRPETVLHASGRYEDDDEEDENGDEDEEEEEYDDGDDDDVAFFGNDELRAWITLINERGAVRHRHLSEISQDLFGGGKQSIEGLLKLDSAEVPAEKVVREGIWFDFGKRKIGVWGGPKLHTLLPMLQRNWKGWEVAWATGGYADQCAASGPSGIPMSDAEALASLTPKILSTKRFDLSTIFGAVGSSIKRTAIKATGCLAMLLSAPVVLFGLIAGQLKAALITIAIVCVGLTIAFKVIERRFKKKFTDGPIGEMTDRDKQRGGRATVAGPLDENERSKKLDQLLAAAGLPPLAVIANHVDPDNTFDGLM
;
A
#
# COMPACT_ATOMS: atom_id res chain seq x y z
N MET A 1 8.07 8.02 -5.43
CA MET A 1 8.09 9.43 -4.95
C MET A 1 8.57 9.40 -3.51
N SER A 2 9.05 10.51 -2.94
CA SER A 2 9.24 10.56 -1.47
C SER A 2 7.88 10.59 -0.81
N GLU A 3 7.74 9.90 0.32
CA GLU A 3 6.54 9.97 1.15
C GLU A 3 6.94 10.57 2.49
N PRO A 4 7.08 11.91 2.53
CA PRO A 4 7.52 12.60 3.72
C PRO A 4 6.48 12.50 4.84
N ALA A 5 6.98 12.41 6.05
CA ALA A 5 6.17 12.43 7.25
C ALA A 5 6.69 13.45 8.27
N SER A 6 5.74 14.06 8.97
CA SER A 6 6.01 15.01 10.06
C SER A 6 5.87 14.33 11.42
N PHE A 7 6.74 14.66 12.36
CA PHE A 7 6.65 14.23 13.75
C PHE A 7 6.51 15.46 14.64
N VAL A 8 5.36 15.61 15.27
CA VAL A 8 5.07 16.69 16.21
C VAL A 8 5.15 16.14 17.63
N ILE A 9 6.05 16.69 18.43
CA ILE A 9 6.24 16.36 19.83
C ILE A 9 5.75 17.53 20.68
N ILE A 10 4.79 17.26 21.57
CA ILE A 10 4.29 18.22 22.54
C ILE A 10 4.77 17.80 23.92
N ARG A 11 5.52 18.66 24.61
CA ARG A 11 6.01 18.43 25.97
C ARG A 11 6.15 19.75 26.71
N ASP A 12 5.70 19.78 27.96
CA ASP A 12 5.71 20.97 28.82
C ASP A 12 4.99 22.16 28.16
N GLY A 13 3.96 21.87 27.33
CA GLY A 13 3.26 22.86 26.51
C GLY A 13 4.03 23.40 25.30
N GLU A 14 5.30 22.99 25.11
CA GLU A 14 6.09 23.34 23.94
C GLU A 14 5.88 22.31 22.82
N ARG A 15 5.79 22.80 21.59
CA ARG A 15 5.68 21.97 20.39
C ARG A 15 6.99 21.98 19.62
N ARG A 16 7.43 20.82 19.16
CA ARG A 16 8.59 20.66 18.27
C ARG A 16 8.21 19.78 17.10
N THR A 17 8.61 20.19 15.90
CA THR A 17 8.31 19.46 14.66
C THR A 17 9.61 18.93 14.08
N TYR A 18 9.59 17.65 13.71
CA TYR A 18 10.68 16.96 13.02
C TYR A 18 10.16 16.42 11.70
N PHE A 19 11.07 16.18 10.76
CA PHE A 19 10.71 15.76 9.41
C PHE A 19 11.54 14.55 8.97
N ASP A 20 10.91 13.60 8.30
CA ASP A 20 11.59 12.48 7.66
C ASP A 20 10.97 12.22 6.28
N SER A 21 11.79 12.18 5.24
CA SER A 21 11.35 12.04 3.85
C SER A 21 10.76 10.68 3.49
N TRP A 22 10.87 9.67 4.37
CA TRP A 22 10.52 8.28 4.09
C TRP A 22 9.74 7.58 5.20
N ALA A 23 9.51 8.25 6.34
CA ALA A 23 8.95 7.57 7.49
C ALA A 23 7.46 7.19 7.33
N HIS A 24 6.74 7.76 6.36
CA HIS A 24 5.33 7.46 6.11
C HIS A 24 5.08 5.95 5.85
N VAL A 25 5.87 5.36 4.94
CA VAL A 25 5.75 3.95 4.50
C VAL A 25 6.05 2.94 5.63
N PHE A 26 6.83 3.35 6.64
CA PHE A 26 7.26 2.46 7.73
C PHE A 26 7.00 3.07 9.11
N MET A 27 5.91 3.80 9.27
CA MET A 27 5.69 4.60 10.47
C MET A 27 5.75 3.77 11.75
N TYR A 28 5.05 2.63 11.77
CA TYR A 28 5.00 1.72 12.91
C TYR A 28 6.36 1.11 13.29
N ARG A 29 7.31 1.00 12.34
CA ARG A 29 8.69 0.54 12.62
C ARG A 29 9.38 1.44 13.64
N ASN A 30 9.08 2.75 13.60
CA ASN A 30 9.62 3.71 14.54
C ASN A 30 8.82 3.74 15.85
N LEU A 31 7.49 3.58 15.75
CA LEU A 31 6.62 3.68 16.92
C LEU A 31 6.71 2.46 17.85
N VAL A 32 6.94 1.25 17.34
CA VAL A 32 6.85 0.01 18.16
C VAL A 32 7.80 -0.02 19.37
N TRP A 33 8.85 0.80 19.37
CA TRP A 33 9.87 0.82 20.42
C TRP A 33 9.54 1.65 21.65
N GLY A 34 8.44 2.41 21.62
CA GLY A 34 7.95 3.22 22.74
C GLY A 34 8.39 4.69 22.68
N PRO A 35 7.85 5.52 23.60
CA PRO A 35 8.01 6.97 23.56
C PRO A 35 9.46 7.43 23.74
N GLU A 36 10.24 6.79 24.62
CA GLU A 36 11.62 7.20 24.90
C GLU A 36 12.57 6.91 23.74
N GLU A 37 12.35 5.80 23.03
CA GLU A 37 13.15 5.42 21.86
C GLU A 37 12.86 6.35 20.67
N LEU A 38 11.59 6.70 20.48
CA LEU A 38 11.19 7.66 19.46
C LEU A 38 11.75 9.06 19.76
N ASP A 39 11.57 9.57 20.98
CA ASP A 39 12.09 10.89 21.39
C ASP A 39 13.62 10.95 21.27
N ARG A 40 14.33 9.87 21.68
CA ARG A 40 15.79 9.79 21.51
C ARG A 40 16.21 9.84 20.05
N TRP A 41 15.49 9.13 19.18
CA TRP A 41 15.76 9.12 17.74
C TRP A 41 15.55 10.49 17.11
N LEU A 42 14.44 11.17 17.43
CA LEU A 42 14.14 12.51 16.91
C LEU A 42 15.13 13.57 17.41
N ARG A 43 15.58 13.50 18.67
CA ARG A 43 16.55 14.45 19.25
C ARG A 43 17.96 14.34 18.68
N GLN A 44 18.28 13.29 17.93
CA GLN A 44 19.56 13.20 17.22
C GLN A 44 19.61 14.17 16.01
N GLU A 45 18.47 14.76 15.65
CA GLU A 45 18.37 15.77 14.61
C GLU A 45 18.88 17.12 15.14
N SER A 46 19.82 17.75 14.40
CA SER A 46 20.39 19.03 14.81
C SER A 46 19.31 20.10 14.92
N PRO A 47 19.28 20.90 16.01
CA PRO A 47 18.30 21.98 16.21
C PRO A 47 18.28 23.03 15.09
N ASP A 48 19.38 23.16 14.32
CA ASP A 48 19.52 24.09 13.21
C ASP A 48 18.57 23.78 12.01
N GLN A 49 17.72 22.75 12.12
CA GLN A 49 16.68 22.38 11.16
C GLN A 49 15.26 22.55 11.71
N GLU A 50 15.07 23.24 12.83
CA GLU A 50 13.77 23.84 13.15
C GLU A 50 13.43 24.78 11.99
N SER A 51 12.55 24.33 11.08
CA SER A 51 11.99 25.22 10.08
C SER A 51 11.30 26.33 10.86
N GLU A 52 11.74 27.58 10.65
CA GLU A 52 11.07 28.75 11.22
C GLU A 52 9.58 28.79 10.83
N ASP A 53 9.22 28.05 9.78
CA ASP A 53 7.85 27.69 9.43
C ASP A 53 7.32 26.62 10.40
N GLU A 54 6.66 27.09 11.45
CA GLU A 54 5.94 26.30 12.47
C GLU A 54 4.73 25.52 11.91
N HIS A 55 4.49 25.56 10.60
CA HIS A 55 3.28 25.04 9.96
C HIS A 55 3.51 23.64 9.37
N TRP A 56 2.45 22.81 9.42
CA TRP A 56 2.40 21.57 8.64
C TRP A 56 2.65 21.91 7.17
N SER A 57 3.67 21.30 6.57
CA SER A 57 3.96 21.47 5.15
C SER A 57 2.87 20.79 4.32
N ASP A 58 2.39 21.46 3.28
CA ASP A 58 1.42 20.91 2.32
C ASP A 58 1.93 19.64 1.61
N ASP A 59 3.23 19.36 1.69
CA ASP A 59 3.88 18.22 1.03
C ASP A 59 3.90 16.93 1.87
N VAL A 60 3.37 16.93 3.10
CA VAL A 60 3.42 15.73 3.98
C VAL A 60 2.34 14.71 3.65
N CYS A 61 2.73 13.44 3.51
CA CYS A 61 1.79 12.35 3.25
C CYS A 61 1.13 11.82 4.54
N GLY A 62 1.79 12.00 5.69
CA GLY A 62 1.29 11.57 6.99
C GLY A 62 2.24 11.97 8.12
N GLY A 63 2.20 11.26 9.25
CA GLY A 63 2.99 11.68 10.40
C GLY A 63 2.59 11.11 11.75
N VAL A 64 3.13 11.72 12.80
CA VAL A 64 2.92 11.35 14.19
C VAL A 64 2.77 12.61 15.01
N VAL A 65 1.80 12.62 15.91
CA VAL A 65 1.72 13.58 17.01
C VAL A 65 1.82 12.83 18.32
N VAL A 66 2.83 13.18 19.12
CA VAL A 66 3.02 12.65 20.48
C VAL A 66 2.85 13.78 21.49
N ASP A 67 1.76 13.72 22.25
CA ASP A 67 1.54 14.60 23.39
C ASP A 67 2.02 13.88 24.66
N PHE A 68 3.20 14.26 25.15
CA PHE A 68 3.78 13.72 26.39
C PHE A 68 3.04 14.20 27.64
N ASP A 69 2.38 15.36 27.57
CA ASP A 69 1.69 15.97 28.70
C ASP A 69 0.36 15.24 28.97
N GLN A 70 -0.36 14.89 27.90
CA GLN A 70 -1.63 14.15 27.95
C GLN A 70 -1.47 12.64 27.73
N ARG A 71 -0.25 12.17 27.43
CA ARG A 71 0.05 10.78 27.04
C ARG A 71 -0.84 10.32 25.89
N ARG A 72 -0.80 11.04 24.77
CA ARG A 72 -1.53 10.67 23.55
C ARG A 72 -0.57 10.47 22.39
N LEU A 73 -0.86 9.48 21.57
CA LEU A 73 -0.18 9.18 20.32
C LEU A 73 -1.24 9.12 19.21
N VAL A 74 -1.16 10.03 18.25
CA VAL A 74 -1.97 9.99 17.02
C VAL A 74 -1.01 9.83 15.85
N TRP A 75 -1.26 8.89 14.94
CA TRP A 75 -0.34 8.63 13.84
C TRP A 75 -1.05 8.19 12.57
N ASP A 76 -0.41 8.47 11.44
CA ASP A 76 -0.80 8.09 10.09
C ASP A 76 0.41 7.54 9.34
N GLY A 77 0.20 6.50 8.53
CA GLY A 77 1.26 5.89 7.73
C GLY A 77 0.70 4.90 6.71
N ASP A 78 1.36 4.80 5.56
CA ASP A 78 0.92 3.93 4.46
C ASP A 78 1.66 2.59 4.47
N ASP A 79 1.11 1.63 5.23
CA ASP A 79 1.52 0.24 5.09
C ASP A 79 0.30 -0.63 4.76
N GLN A 80 0.26 -1.11 3.51
CA GLN A 80 -0.75 -2.03 3.00
C GLN A 80 -0.99 -3.25 3.89
N SER A 81 0.02 -3.72 4.63
CA SER A 81 -0.15 -4.85 5.56
C SER A 81 -1.13 -4.54 6.68
N LEU A 82 -1.24 -3.26 7.07
CA LEU A 82 -2.16 -2.78 8.09
C LEU A 82 -3.60 -2.65 7.59
N GLU A 83 -3.85 -2.76 6.29
CA GLU A 83 -5.20 -2.83 5.74
C GLU A 83 -5.92 -4.12 6.18
N VAL A 84 -5.17 -5.19 6.48
CA VAL A 84 -5.73 -6.42 7.08
C VAL A 84 -5.99 -6.17 8.56
N PRO A 85 -7.25 -6.19 9.05
CA PRO A 85 -7.56 -5.79 10.42
C PRO A 85 -6.87 -6.62 11.50
N ARG A 86 -6.59 -7.91 11.24
CA ARG A 86 -5.83 -8.78 12.16
C ARG A 86 -4.41 -8.26 12.38
N VAL A 87 -3.73 -7.82 11.31
CA VAL A 87 -2.38 -7.25 11.35
C VAL A 87 -2.37 -5.94 12.13
N ALA A 88 -3.32 -5.04 11.86
CA ALA A 88 -3.47 -3.80 12.63
C ALA A 88 -3.75 -4.06 14.12
N ASN A 89 -4.53 -5.09 14.45
CA ASN A 89 -4.85 -5.46 15.83
C ASN A 89 -3.62 -5.98 16.59
N VAL A 90 -2.79 -6.85 16.00
CA VAL A 90 -1.56 -7.34 16.67
C VAL A 90 -0.53 -6.21 16.84
N LEU A 91 -0.41 -5.30 15.87
CA LEU A 91 0.42 -4.10 16.02
C LEU A 91 -0.07 -3.24 17.19
N ARG A 92 -1.38 -3.01 17.29
CA ARG A 92 -1.96 -2.22 18.40
C ARG A 92 -1.68 -2.86 19.76
N GLN A 93 -1.77 -4.19 19.87
CA GLN A 93 -1.42 -4.90 21.10
C GLN A 93 0.06 -4.71 21.47
N LEU A 94 0.96 -4.83 20.48
CA LEU A 94 2.39 -4.62 20.68
C LEU A 94 2.70 -3.18 21.11
N MET A 95 2.07 -2.19 20.45
CA MET A 95 2.21 -0.78 20.80
C MET A 95 1.63 -0.44 22.18
N ALA A 96 0.53 -1.07 22.60
CA ALA A 96 -0.04 -0.85 23.93
C ALA A 96 0.94 -1.22 25.07
N VAL A 97 1.83 -2.19 24.82
CA VAL A 97 2.88 -2.57 25.77
C VAL A 97 4.07 -1.62 25.72
N SER A 98 4.50 -1.19 24.53
CA SER A 98 5.64 -0.28 24.39
C SER A 98 5.32 1.18 24.70
N TRP A 99 4.04 1.56 24.73
CA TRP A 99 3.56 2.89 25.09
C TRP A 99 2.65 2.86 26.35
N PRO A 100 3.21 2.51 27.52
CA PRO A 100 2.41 2.31 28.72
C PRO A 100 1.70 3.58 29.17
N GLY A 101 0.37 3.49 29.29
CA GLY A 101 -0.47 4.59 29.75
C GLY A 101 -0.69 5.69 28.71
N TYR A 102 -0.31 5.47 27.45
CA TYR A 102 -0.69 6.33 26.35
C TYR A 102 -2.01 5.89 25.73
N GLU A 103 -2.80 6.87 25.32
CA GLU A 103 -3.90 6.65 24.40
C GLU A 103 -3.37 6.67 22.96
N ILE A 104 -3.44 5.53 22.28
CA ILE A 104 -2.93 5.35 20.91
C ILE A 104 -4.11 5.36 19.94
N ARG A 105 -4.07 6.26 18.96
CA ARG A 105 -5.10 6.37 17.91
C ARG A 105 -4.44 6.40 16.53
N TYR A 106 -5.06 5.72 15.58
CA TYR A 106 -4.76 5.90 14.17
C TYR A 106 -5.53 7.12 13.66
N ALA A 107 -4.90 7.93 12.83
CA ALA A 107 -5.48 9.08 12.16
C ALA A 107 -6.39 8.62 11.01
N ALA A 108 -7.65 8.34 11.31
CA ALA A 108 -8.61 7.82 10.33
C ALA A 108 -8.83 8.78 9.15
N ARG A 109 -8.65 10.08 9.37
CA ARG A 109 -8.73 11.16 8.36
C ARG A 109 -7.35 11.67 7.93
N GLY A 110 -6.32 10.83 8.10
CA GLY A 110 -4.94 11.14 7.75
C GLY A 110 -4.42 12.41 8.41
N VAL A 111 -3.76 13.27 7.63
CA VAL A 111 -3.14 14.52 8.10
C VAL A 111 -4.12 15.43 8.88
N GLN A 112 -5.41 15.43 8.55
CA GLN A 112 -6.40 16.24 9.27
C GLN A 112 -6.49 15.88 10.77
N ASP A 113 -6.49 14.58 11.09
CA ASP A 113 -6.50 14.12 12.49
C ASP A 113 -5.19 14.48 13.21
N LEU A 114 -4.06 14.49 12.48
CA LEU A 114 -2.77 14.91 13.02
C LEU A 114 -2.74 16.41 13.33
N VAL A 115 -3.23 17.26 12.43
CA VAL A 115 -3.34 18.71 12.63
C VAL A 115 -4.20 19.03 13.87
N ILE A 116 -5.34 18.33 14.02
CA ILE A 116 -6.21 18.44 15.20
C ILE A 116 -5.44 18.01 16.47
N ALA A 117 -4.76 16.87 16.42
CA ALA A 117 -3.97 16.37 17.54
C ALA A 117 -2.82 17.31 17.94
N ALA A 118 -2.24 18.02 16.97
CA ALA A 118 -1.20 19.02 17.17
C ALA A 118 -1.71 20.35 17.77
N GLY A 119 -3.02 20.49 18.00
CA GLY A 119 -3.64 21.67 18.59
C GLY A 119 -4.00 22.78 17.59
N GLU A 120 -3.81 22.55 16.28
CA GLU A 120 -4.06 23.55 15.23
C GLU A 120 -5.53 23.58 14.78
N THR A 121 -6.43 23.88 15.72
CA THR A 121 -7.88 23.88 15.47
C THR A 121 -8.36 24.83 14.36
N LYS A 122 -7.65 25.95 14.12
CA LYS A 122 -7.99 26.88 13.03
C LYS A 122 -7.70 26.29 11.66
N LEU A 123 -6.55 25.61 11.51
CA LEU A 123 -6.17 24.94 10.28
C LEU A 123 -7.09 23.74 10.04
N ALA A 124 -7.38 22.97 11.10
CA ALA A 124 -8.37 21.91 11.04
C ALA A 124 -9.74 22.43 10.59
N HIS A 125 -10.17 23.61 11.04
CA HIS A 125 -11.44 24.17 10.59
C HIS A 125 -11.42 24.61 9.12
N ALA A 126 -10.32 25.18 8.65
CA ALA A 126 -10.13 25.51 7.23
C ALA A 126 -10.24 24.25 6.35
N LEU A 127 -9.56 23.17 6.76
CA LEU A 127 -9.70 21.85 6.13
C LEU A 127 -11.18 21.38 6.16
N THR A 128 -11.91 21.57 7.28
CA THR A 128 -13.33 21.15 7.38
C THR A 128 -14.38 21.96 6.62
N VAL A 129 -14.10 23.20 6.24
CA VAL A 129 -15.09 24.04 5.52
C VAL A 129 -14.97 23.81 4.01
N GLU A 130 -13.79 23.41 3.55
CA GLU A 130 -13.56 22.85 2.21
C GLU A 130 -13.98 21.36 2.15
N ASP A 131 -14.25 20.69 3.29
CA ASP A 131 -14.60 19.25 3.39
C ASP A 131 -15.99 18.83 2.85
N SER A 132 -16.87 19.72 2.40
CA SER A 132 -17.97 19.24 1.54
C SER A 132 -17.41 18.67 0.24
N ASP A 133 -16.34 19.27 -0.25
CA ASP A 133 -15.62 18.85 -1.44
C ASP A 133 -14.51 17.85 -1.07
N LEU A 134 -13.86 17.92 0.11
CA LEU A 134 -12.90 16.86 0.51
C LEU A 134 -13.54 15.58 1.05
N LEU A 135 -14.81 15.58 1.50
CA LEU A 135 -15.53 14.30 1.61
C LEU A 135 -15.65 13.71 0.20
N ALA A 136 -15.80 14.53 -0.85
CA ALA A 136 -15.68 14.05 -2.22
C ALA A 136 -14.24 13.58 -2.51
N ASP A 137 -13.17 14.24 -2.05
CA ASP A 137 -11.78 13.79 -2.25
C ASP A 137 -11.42 12.48 -1.50
N LEU A 138 -11.88 12.28 -0.26
CA LEU A 138 -11.75 11.00 0.45
C LEU A 138 -12.55 9.87 -0.21
N LEU A 139 -13.57 10.26 -0.99
CA LEU A 139 -14.36 9.39 -1.83
C LEU A 139 -13.74 9.28 -3.24
N ASP A 140 -12.85 10.17 -3.67
CA ASP A 140 -12.33 10.21 -5.05
C ASP A 140 -11.41 9.03 -5.34
N ASP A 141 -10.65 8.57 -4.33
CA ASP A 141 -9.85 7.34 -4.42
C ASP A 141 -10.71 6.06 -4.37
N ARG A 142 -11.96 6.14 -3.88
CA ARG A 142 -12.83 4.97 -3.78
C ARG A 142 -13.64 4.80 -5.06
N PRO A 143 -13.74 3.56 -5.58
CA PRO A 143 -14.51 3.32 -6.79
C PRO A 143 -15.98 3.71 -6.58
N GLU A 144 -16.48 4.63 -7.40
CA GLU A 144 -17.86 5.10 -7.34
C GLU A 144 -18.86 4.00 -7.68
N THR A 145 -18.46 3.06 -8.54
CA THR A 145 -19.30 1.96 -9.02
C THR A 145 -18.75 0.60 -8.63
N VAL A 146 -19.64 -0.38 -8.44
CA VAL A 146 -19.27 -1.79 -8.30
C VAL A 146 -18.38 -2.29 -9.44
N LEU A 147 -18.56 -1.76 -10.66
CA LEU A 147 -17.79 -2.17 -11.82
C LEU A 147 -16.32 -1.74 -11.70
N HIS A 148 -16.05 -0.46 -11.42
CA HIS A 148 -14.69 0.03 -11.15
C HIS A 148 -14.05 -0.71 -9.96
N ALA A 149 -14.85 -0.98 -8.92
CA ALA A 149 -14.39 -1.72 -7.74
C ALA A 149 -14.02 -3.19 -8.05
N SER A 150 -14.52 -3.75 -9.14
CA SER A 150 -14.21 -5.12 -9.54
C SER A 150 -12.88 -5.24 -10.30
N GLY A 151 -12.25 -4.10 -10.65
CA GLY A 151 -11.06 -4.07 -11.50
C GLY A 151 -11.34 -4.38 -12.97
N ARG A 152 -12.62 -4.55 -13.35
CA ARG A 152 -13.04 -4.56 -14.75
C ARG A 152 -13.12 -3.12 -15.20
N TYR A 153 -12.04 -2.65 -15.79
CA TYR A 153 -12.11 -1.51 -16.69
C TYR A 153 -12.85 -2.03 -17.92
N GLU A 154 -13.97 -1.39 -18.26
CA GLU A 154 -14.43 -1.49 -19.65
C GLU A 154 -13.25 -0.89 -20.41
N ASP A 155 -12.50 -1.72 -21.15
CA ASP A 155 -11.54 -1.19 -22.11
C ASP A 155 -12.37 -0.21 -22.93
N ASP A 156 -12.10 1.08 -22.69
CA ASP A 156 -12.76 2.14 -23.41
C ASP A 156 -12.46 1.85 -24.87
N ASP A 157 -13.45 1.29 -25.56
CA ASP A 157 -13.71 1.53 -26.96
C ASP A 157 -13.69 3.06 -27.08
N GLU A 158 -12.48 3.62 -27.26
CA GLU A 158 -12.30 4.94 -27.84
C GLU A 158 -12.98 4.81 -29.21
N GLU A 159 -14.28 5.12 -29.24
CA GLU A 159 -14.99 5.43 -30.46
C GLU A 159 -14.21 6.60 -31.07
N ASP A 160 -13.28 6.25 -31.96
CA ASP A 160 -12.62 7.10 -32.94
C ASP A 160 -13.70 7.67 -33.86
N GLU A 161 -14.56 8.52 -33.29
CA GLU A 161 -15.39 9.44 -34.04
C GLU A 161 -14.45 10.54 -34.56
N ASN A 162 -13.86 10.26 -35.72
CA ASN A 162 -13.59 11.13 -36.86
C ASN A 162 -12.13 11.09 -37.35
N GLY A 163 -11.88 10.32 -38.41
CA GLY A 163 -10.75 10.58 -39.30
C GLY A 163 -10.47 9.48 -40.30
N ASP A 164 -11.05 9.58 -41.50
CA ASP A 164 -10.66 8.82 -42.68
C ASP A 164 -9.14 8.98 -42.95
N GLU A 165 -8.28 8.08 -42.48
CA GLU A 165 -6.98 7.80 -43.11
C GLU A 165 -6.69 6.30 -43.02
N ASP A 166 -6.33 5.72 -44.18
CA ASP A 166 -6.13 4.30 -44.42
C ASP A 166 -5.04 3.70 -43.49
N GLU A 167 -5.43 3.16 -42.34
CA GLU A 167 -4.54 2.37 -41.49
C GLU A 167 -4.77 0.88 -41.76
N GLU A 168 -3.69 0.22 -42.19
CA GLU A 168 -3.62 -1.21 -42.44
C GLU A 168 -3.95 -1.94 -41.13
N GLU A 169 -5.08 -2.64 -41.10
CA GLU A 169 -5.53 -3.52 -40.02
C GLU A 169 -4.43 -4.54 -39.68
N GLU A 170 -3.55 -4.21 -38.72
CA GLU A 170 -2.73 -5.19 -38.03
C GLU A 170 -3.69 -6.00 -37.15
N GLU A 171 -4.09 -7.16 -37.67
CA GLU A 171 -4.81 -8.23 -36.97
C GLU A 171 -4.00 -8.62 -35.73
N TYR A 172 -4.21 -7.90 -34.62
CA TYR A 172 -3.80 -8.34 -33.30
C TYR A 172 -4.57 -9.63 -33.02
N ASP A 173 -3.83 -10.72 -32.92
CA ASP A 173 -4.31 -12.01 -32.46
C ASP A 173 -4.79 -11.82 -31.01
N ASP A 174 -6.08 -11.47 -30.86
CA ASP A 174 -6.86 -11.46 -29.62
C ASP A 174 -6.84 -12.86 -29.02
N GLY A 175 -5.70 -13.23 -28.46
CA GLY A 175 -5.43 -14.53 -27.89
C GLY A 175 -6.20 -14.70 -26.60
N ASP A 176 -7.50 -15.00 -26.71
CA ASP A 176 -8.40 -15.39 -25.61
C ASP A 176 -8.20 -14.52 -24.34
N ASP A 177 -8.48 -13.22 -24.48
CA ASP A 177 -8.66 -12.25 -23.38
C ASP A 177 -9.95 -12.55 -22.59
N ASP A 178 -10.04 -13.76 -22.05
CA ASP A 178 -10.84 -13.98 -20.84
C ASP A 178 -10.08 -13.37 -19.66
N ASP A 179 -9.94 -12.03 -19.67
CA ASP A 179 -9.43 -11.16 -18.60
C ASP A 179 -10.45 -11.12 -17.44
N VAL A 180 -10.85 -12.31 -16.99
CA VAL A 180 -11.55 -12.48 -15.74
C VAL A 180 -10.54 -12.08 -14.67
N ALA A 181 -10.68 -10.88 -14.11
CA ALA A 181 -9.91 -10.35 -12.99
C ALA A 181 -9.72 -11.40 -11.89
N PHE A 182 -8.69 -12.22 -12.04
CA PHE A 182 -8.41 -13.33 -11.16
C PHE A 182 -7.50 -12.78 -10.09
N PHE A 183 -8.12 -12.28 -9.01
CA PHE A 183 -7.37 -11.78 -7.86
C PHE A 183 -6.27 -12.77 -7.51
N GLY A 184 -5.03 -12.29 -7.53
CA GLY A 184 -3.87 -13.11 -7.17
C GLY A 184 -4.07 -13.71 -5.77
N ASN A 185 -3.42 -14.84 -5.48
CA ASN A 185 -3.57 -15.51 -4.18
C ASN A 185 -3.17 -14.62 -2.98
N ASP A 186 -2.44 -13.54 -3.22
CA ASP A 186 -1.94 -12.61 -2.20
C ASP A 186 -2.45 -11.17 -2.38
N GLU A 187 -3.34 -10.93 -3.35
CA GLU A 187 -3.91 -9.60 -3.59
C GLU A 187 -5.00 -9.28 -2.54
N LEU A 188 -4.89 -8.09 -1.94
CA LEU A 188 -5.86 -7.57 -0.98
C LEU A 188 -7.20 -7.31 -1.66
N ARG A 189 -8.29 -7.70 -1.00
CA ARG A 189 -9.65 -7.56 -1.53
C ARG A 189 -10.67 -7.26 -0.45
N ALA A 190 -11.76 -6.64 -0.84
CA ALA A 190 -12.99 -6.58 -0.08
C ALA A 190 -13.80 -7.88 -0.27
N TRP A 191 -14.37 -8.39 0.82
CA TRP A 191 -15.21 -9.59 0.81
C TRP A 191 -16.69 -9.26 0.99
N ILE A 192 -17.49 -9.51 -0.05
CA ILE A 192 -18.92 -9.22 -0.05
C ILE A 192 -19.69 -10.52 0.06
N THR A 193 -20.73 -10.54 0.90
CA THR A 193 -21.62 -11.71 1.06
C THR A 193 -23.08 -11.32 0.90
N LEU A 194 -23.79 -12.02 0.02
CA LEU A 194 -25.21 -11.84 -0.25
C LEU A 194 -25.97 -13.08 0.25
N ILE A 195 -26.86 -12.92 1.22
CA ILE A 195 -27.68 -13.98 1.80
C ILE A 195 -29.14 -13.70 1.45
N ASN A 196 -29.68 -14.45 0.49
CA ASN A 196 -31.05 -14.21 0.02
C ASN A 196 -32.12 -14.59 1.08
N GLU A 197 -33.39 -14.32 0.78
CA GLU A 197 -34.52 -14.62 1.68
C GLU A 197 -34.66 -16.11 2.05
N ARG A 198 -34.10 -17.01 1.24
CA ARG A 198 -34.09 -18.46 1.48
C ARG A 198 -32.84 -18.94 2.22
N GLY A 199 -31.95 -18.03 2.60
CA GLY A 199 -30.67 -18.33 3.23
C GLY A 199 -29.59 -18.85 2.27
N ALA A 200 -29.79 -18.75 0.95
CA ALA A 200 -28.74 -19.10 -0.01
C ALA A 200 -27.68 -18.00 -0.04
N VAL A 201 -26.41 -18.41 0.04
CA VAL A 201 -25.27 -17.52 0.22
C VAL A 201 -24.45 -17.43 -1.06
N ARG A 202 -24.03 -16.22 -1.41
CA ARG A 202 -23.15 -15.94 -2.56
C ARG A 202 -22.07 -14.95 -2.13
N HIS A 203 -20.83 -15.21 -2.51
CA HIS A 203 -19.71 -14.32 -2.24
C HIS A 203 -19.27 -13.58 -3.51
N ARG A 204 -18.76 -12.37 -3.34
CA ARG A 204 -18.08 -11.57 -4.37
C ARG A 204 -16.80 -11.00 -3.80
N HIS A 205 -15.83 -10.77 -4.67
CA HIS A 205 -14.61 -10.02 -4.36
C HIS A 205 -14.63 -8.72 -5.15
N LEU A 206 -14.18 -7.65 -4.49
CA LEU A 206 -13.86 -6.37 -5.09
C LEU A 206 -12.45 -5.98 -4.60
N SER A 207 -11.77 -5.06 -5.26
CA SER A 207 -10.58 -4.43 -4.69
C SER A 207 -10.97 -3.68 -3.40
N GLU A 208 -12.04 -2.87 -3.45
CA GLU A 208 -12.63 -2.13 -2.33
C GLU A 208 -14.16 -2.23 -2.27
N ILE A 209 -14.76 -1.98 -1.11
CA ILE A 209 -16.20 -1.74 -1.00
C ILE A 209 -16.52 -0.39 -1.65
N SER A 210 -17.18 -0.44 -2.80
CA SER A 210 -17.68 0.73 -3.53
C SER A 210 -18.67 1.57 -2.71
N GLN A 211 -18.68 2.87 -2.99
CA GLN A 211 -19.57 3.83 -2.32
C GLN A 211 -21.04 3.68 -2.69
N ASP A 212 -21.34 3.21 -3.90
CA ASP A 212 -22.70 2.97 -4.35
C ASP A 212 -23.46 1.95 -3.46
N LEU A 213 -22.72 1.05 -2.78
CA LEU A 213 -23.26 0.13 -1.79
C LEU A 213 -23.75 0.85 -0.53
N PHE A 214 -23.16 2.00 -0.21
CA PHE A 214 -23.62 2.86 0.88
C PHE A 214 -24.82 3.71 0.50
N GLY A 215 -25.03 3.96 -0.80
CA GLY A 215 -26.17 4.71 -1.32
C GLY A 215 -27.53 4.03 -1.13
N GLY A 216 -27.55 2.71 -0.89
CA GLY A 216 -28.79 1.94 -0.79
C GLY A 216 -29.53 1.77 -2.11
N GLY A 217 -28.86 2.03 -3.23
CA GLY A 217 -29.42 1.91 -4.57
C GLY A 217 -29.63 0.45 -4.97
N LYS A 218 -30.72 0.17 -5.68
CA LYS A 218 -30.97 -1.16 -6.27
C LYS A 218 -29.88 -1.53 -7.30
N GLN A 219 -29.36 -0.53 -8.00
CA GLN A 219 -28.36 -0.67 -9.05
C GLN A 219 -27.03 -1.27 -8.54
N SER A 220 -26.56 -0.89 -7.36
CA SER A 220 -25.30 -1.43 -6.81
C SER A 220 -25.42 -2.91 -6.44
N ILE A 221 -26.56 -3.32 -5.88
CA ILE A 221 -26.85 -4.75 -5.65
C ILE A 221 -26.98 -5.52 -6.98
N GLU A 222 -27.61 -4.94 -8.00
CA GLU A 222 -27.67 -5.54 -9.33
C GLU A 222 -26.28 -5.69 -9.96
N GLY A 223 -25.39 -4.70 -9.79
CA GLY A 223 -23.99 -4.76 -10.17
C GLY A 223 -23.26 -5.93 -9.51
N LEU A 224 -23.38 -6.07 -8.19
CA LEU A 224 -22.77 -7.19 -7.44
C LEU A 224 -23.27 -8.56 -7.94
N LEU A 225 -24.54 -8.66 -8.33
CA LEU A 225 -25.12 -9.91 -8.82
C LEU A 225 -24.61 -10.29 -10.22
N LYS A 226 -24.16 -9.33 -11.03
CA LYS A 226 -23.53 -9.58 -12.33
C LYS A 226 -22.10 -10.11 -12.21
N LEU A 227 -21.41 -9.81 -11.12
CA LEU A 227 -20.09 -10.35 -10.85
C LEU A 227 -20.14 -11.87 -10.63
N ASP A 228 -19.03 -12.52 -10.97
CA ASP A 228 -18.87 -13.96 -10.81
C ASP A 228 -18.92 -14.40 -9.34
N SER A 229 -19.32 -15.65 -9.13
CA SER A 229 -19.30 -16.20 -7.78
C SER A 229 -17.88 -16.44 -7.31
N ALA A 230 -17.57 -15.96 -6.10
CA ALA A 230 -16.29 -16.20 -5.46
C ALA A 230 -16.40 -17.27 -4.36
N GLU A 231 -15.26 -17.85 -4.00
CA GLU A 231 -15.09 -18.63 -2.77
C GLU A 231 -14.87 -17.72 -1.56
N VAL A 232 -14.87 -18.27 -0.34
CA VAL A 232 -14.52 -17.50 0.85
C VAL A 232 -13.00 -17.27 0.86
N PRO A 233 -12.53 -16.01 0.82
CA PRO A 233 -11.10 -15.72 0.78
C PRO A 233 -10.46 -15.98 2.15
N ALA A 234 -9.17 -16.31 2.18
CA ALA A 234 -8.42 -16.40 3.45
C ALA A 234 -8.31 -15.02 4.12
N GLU A 235 -8.36 -14.94 5.45
CA GLU A 235 -8.34 -13.66 6.17
C GLU A 235 -7.12 -12.79 5.84
N LYS A 236 -5.95 -13.42 5.54
CA LYS A 236 -4.71 -12.73 5.18
C LYS A 236 -4.79 -11.81 3.95
N VAL A 237 -5.80 -11.98 3.10
CA VAL A 237 -6.02 -11.17 1.89
C VAL A 237 -7.29 -10.31 1.96
N VAL A 238 -7.97 -10.26 3.12
CA VAL A 238 -9.21 -9.49 3.27
C VAL A 238 -8.95 -8.24 4.10
N ARG A 239 -9.08 -7.08 3.45
CA ARG A 239 -8.92 -5.78 4.12
C ARG A 239 -10.22 -5.26 4.74
N GLU A 240 -11.35 -5.57 4.11
CA GLU A 240 -12.67 -5.20 4.61
C GLU A 240 -13.75 -6.16 4.12
N GLY A 241 -14.92 -6.12 4.75
CA GLY A 241 -16.03 -6.97 4.39
C GLY A 241 -17.39 -6.38 4.72
N ILE A 242 -18.37 -6.77 3.91
CA ILE A 242 -19.77 -6.40 4.07
C ILE A 242 -20.66 -7.59 3.72
N TRP A 243 -21.72 -7.79 4.49
CA TRP A 243 -22.73 -8.78 4.14
C TRP A 243 -24.14 -8.23 4.24
N PHE A 244 -25.01 -8.74 3.35
CA PHE A 244 -26.41 -8.39 3.25
C PHE A 244 -27.26 -9.64 3.52
N ASP A 245 -28.00 -9.66 4.61
CA ASP A 245 -29.04 -10.66 4.89
C ASP A 245 -30.41 -10.11 4.51
N PHE A 246 -30.85 -10.43 3.30
CA PHE A 246 -32.11 -9.95 2.73
C PHE A 246 -33.33 -10.50 3.48
N GLY A 247 -33.26 -11.72 4.00
CA GLY A 247 -34.35 -12.33 4.77
C GLY A 247 -34.57 -11.63 6.12
N LYS A 248 -33.49 -11.23 6.80
CA LYS A 248 -33.56 -10.52 8.08
C LYS A 248 -33.51 -8.99 7.96
N ARG A 249 -33.27 -8.47 6.76
CA ARG A 249 -32.97 -7.06 6.50
C ARG A 249 -31.84 -6.54 7.40
N LYS A 250 -30.73 -7.27 7.42
CA LYS A 250 -29.55 -6.94 8.24
C LYS A 250 -28.32 -6.72 7.36
N ILE A 251 -27.53 -5.71 7.67
CA ILE A 251 -26.23 -5.44 7.08
C ILE A 251 -25.18 -5.48 8.18
N GLY A 252 -24.13 -6.25 7.97
CA GLY A 252 -22.92 -6.17 8.77
C GLY A 252 -21.76 -5.64 7.94
N VAL A 253 -20.97 -4.75 8.51
CA VAL A 253 -19.80 -4.16 7.87
C VAL A 253 -18.62 -4.15 8.84
N TRP A 254 -17.41 -4.39 8.33
CA TRP A 254 -16.17 -4.35 9.09
C TRP A 254 -14.98 -4.05 8.18
N GLY A 255 -13.90 -3.54 8.75
CA GLY A 255 -12.70 -3.15 8.02
C GLY A 255 -11.88 -2.14 8.82
N GLY A 256 -11.13 -1.30 8.11
CA GLY A 256 -10.29 -0.26 8.72
C GLY A 256 -11.06 0.96 9.27
N PRO A 257 -10.34 1.90 9.92
CA PRO A 257 -10.93 3.12 10.48
C PRO A 257 -11.65 3.99 9.45
N LYS A 258 -11.12 4.09 8.21
CA LYS A 258 -11.75 4.82 7.10
C LYS A 258 -13.17 4.30 6.82
N LEU A 259 -13.35 2.98 6.70
CA LEU A 259 -14.66 2.38 6.49
C LEU A 259 -15.63 2.63 7.65
N HIS A 260 -15.13 2.66 8.88
CA HIS A 260 -15.95 2.92 10.06
C HIS A 260 -16.57 4.33 10.05
N THR A 261 -15.89 5.33 9.47
CA THR A 261 -16.45 6.69 9.35
C THR A 261 -17.66 6.75 8.41
N LEU A 262 -17.79 5.79 7.49
CA LEU A 262 -18.91 5.68 6.53
C LEU A 262 -20.15 4.98 7.12
N LEU A 263 -20.06 4.38 8.32
CA LEU A 263 -21.16 3.66 8.94
C LEU A 263 -22.45 4.51 9.13
N PRO A 264 -22.39 5.79 9.57
CA PRO A 264 -23.58 6.62 9.69
C PRO A 264 -24.28 6.87 8.34
N MET A 265 -23.52 6.98 7.25
CA MET A 265 -24.07 7.11 5.90
C MET A 265 -24.83 5.84 5.49
N LEU A 266 -24.22 4.67 5.72
CA LEU A 266 -24.85 3.36 5.45
C LEU A 266 -26.19 3.23 6.21
N GLN A 267 -26.19 3.57 7.50
CA GLN A 267 -27.37 3.56 8.36
C GLN A 267 -28.49 4.49 7.87
N ARG A 268 -28.13 5.69 7.41
CA ARG A 268 -29.08 6.70 6.91
C ARG A 268 -29.76 6.27 5.61
N ASN A 269 -29.00 5.66 4.70
CA ASN A 269 -29.46 5.34 3.35
C ASN A 269 -30.23 4.01 3.30
N TRP A 270 -29.86 3.01 4.11
CA TRP A 270 -30.55 1.72 4.19
C TRP A 270 -31.71 1.72 5.20
N LYS A 271 -32.72 2.57 4.96
CA LYS A 271 -33.86 2.72 5.89
C LYS A 271 -34.63 1.41 6.09
N GLY A 272 -34.89 1.08 7.35
CA GLY A 272 -35.59 -0.14 7.75
C GLY A 272 -34.75 -1.41 7.69
N TRP A 273 -33.44 -1.29 7.51
CA TRP A 273 -32.47 -2.36 7.73
C TRP A 273 -31.77 -2.17 9.08
N GLU A 274 -31.39 -3.28 9.72
CA GLU A 274 -30.48 -3.27 10.88
C GLU A 274 -29.06 -3.21 10.34
N VAL A 275 -28.39 -2.07 10.46
CA VAL A 275 -27.00 -1.88 10.04
C VAL A 275 -26.10 -1.81 11.27
N ALA A 276 -25.18 -2.77 11.38
CA ALA A 276 -24.28 -2.88 12.54
C ALA A 276 -22.82 -3.03 12.11
N TRP A 277 -21.92 -2.47 12.91
CA TRP A 277 -20.49 -2.75 12.81
C TRP A 277 -20.19 -4.13 13.38
N ALA A 278 -19.48 -4.96 12.63
CA ALA A 278 -19.12 -6.32 13.04
C ALA A 278 -17.77 -6.31 13.76
N THR A 279 -17.80 -6.28 15.09
CA THR A 279 -16.58 -6.14 15.90
C THR A 279 -15.64 -7.34 15.81
N GLY A 280 -16.16 -8.53 15.50
CA GLY A 280 -15.38 -9.74 15.21
C GLY A 280 -14.86 -9.82 13.77
N GLY A 281 -15.20 -8.84 12.92
CA GLY A 281 -14.69 -8.72 11.57
C GLY A 281 -14.92 -9.95 10.71
N TYR A 282 -13.83 -10.51 10.18
CA TYR A 282 -13.81 -11.72 9.35
C TYR A 282 -14.57 -12.89 9.99
N ALA A 283 -14.43 -13.10 11.30
CA ALA A 283 -15.11 -14.19 12.01
C ALA A 283 -16.63 -14.01 12.07
N ASP A 284 -17.11 -12.77 12.24
CA ASP A 284 -18.54 -12.46 12.25
C ASP A 284 -19.15 -12.70 10.86
N GLN A 285 -18.43 -12.33 9.78
CA GLN A 285 -18.89 -12.58 8.42
C GLN A 285 -18.89 -14.07 8.06
N CYS A 286 -17.90 -14.85 8.54
CA CYS A 286 -17.93 -16.32 8.44
C CYS A 286 -19.15 -16.90 9.16
N ALA A 287 -19.41 -16.45 10.39
CA ALA A 287 -20.58 -16.90 11.17
C ALA A 287 -21.92 -16.53 10.49
N ALA A 288 -21.99 -15.35 9.85
CA ALA A 288 -23.17 -14.92 9.10
C ALA A 288 -23.36 -15.71 7.81
N SER A 289 -22.28 -16.03 7.10
CA SER A 289 -22.31 -16.71 5.81
C SER A 289 -22.47 -18.23 5.91
N GLY A 290 -22.00 -18.85 6.98
CA GLY A 290 -22.07 -20.31 7.20
C GLY A 290 -20.74 -21.06 7.00
N PRO A 291 -19.92 -20.79 5.97
CA PRO A 291 -18.57 -21.34 5.87
C PRO A 291 -17.66 -20.91 7.02
N SER A 292 -16.72 -21.78 7.40
CA SER A 292 -15.80 -21.51 8.51
C SER A 292 -14.66 -20.52 8.18
N GLY A 293 -14.45 -20.19 6.90
CA GLY A 293 -13.33 -19.36 6.43
C GLY A 293 -11.96 -19.99 6.72
N ILE A 294 -10.90 -19.21 6.46
CA ILE A 294 -9.51 -19.55 6.80
C ILE A 294 -8.96 -18.37 7.63
N PRO A 295 -9.09 -18.40 8.97
CA PRO A 295 -8.65 -17.30 9.81
C PRO A 295 -7.13 -17.21 9.85
N MET A 296 -6.62 -16.00 9.97
CA MET A 296 -5.20 -15.68 10.11
C MET A 296 -4.80 -15.77 11.58
N SER A 297 -3.71 -16.48 11.87
CA SER A 297 -3.12 -16.54 13.20
C SER A 297 -2.34 -15.26 13.54
N ASP A 298 -2.10 -15.00 14.84
CA ASP A 298 -1.27 -13.86 15.24
C ASP A 298 0.18 -14.00 14.75
N ALA A 299 0.69 -15.23 14.60
CA ALA A 299 2.03 -15.47 14.09
C ALA A 299 2.15 -15.10 12.61
N GLU A 300 1.15 -15.45 11.79
CA GLU A 300 1.08 -15.02 10.38
C GLU A 300 0.93 -13.50 10.27
N ALA A 301 0.08 -12.90 11.11
CA ALA A 301 -0.12 -11.45 11.12
C ALA A 301 1.15 -10.68 11.52
N LEU A 302 1.92 -11.21 12.47
CA LEU A 302 3.21 -10.63 12.85
C LEU A 302 4.31 -10.91 11.82
N ALA A 303 4.22 -11.98 11.03
CA ALA A 303 5.20 -12.31 10.01
C ALA A 303 5.27 -11.25 8.90
N SER A 304 4.16 -10.56 8.59
CA SER A 304 4.16 -9.44 7.64
C SER A 304 4.83 -8.17 8.18
N LEU A 305 4.80 -7.96 9.50
CA LEU A 305 5.36 -6.78 10.16
C LEU A 305 6.81 -6.95 10.59
N THR A 306 7.18 -8.15 11.03
CA THR A 306 8.45 -8.43 11.71
C THR A 306 9.69 -8.07 10.88
N PRO A 307 9.79 -8.42 9.58
CA PRO A 307 10.92 -8.00 8.75
C PRO A 307 11.11 -6.48 8.73
N LYS A 308 10.00 -5.72 8.65
CA LYS A 308 10.03 -4.26 8.62
C LYS A 308 10.43 -3.70 9.99
N ILE A 309 9.90 -4.25 11.09
CA ILE A 309 10.26 -3.84 12.46
C ILE A 309 11.76 -4.07 12.75
N LEU A 310 12.28 -5.24 12.38
CA LEU A 310 13.68 -5.63 12.62
C LEU A 310 14.67 -4.92 11.69
N SER A 311 14.22 -4.44 10.52
CA SER A 311 15.07 -3.70 9.60
C SER A 311 15.58 -2.40 10.22
N THR A 312 16.91 -2.30 10.39
CA THR A 312 17.61 -1.06 10.73
C THR A 312 18.12 -0.33 9.49
N LYS A 313 17.89 -0.88 8.30
CA LYS A 313 18.34 -0.28 7.06
C LYS A 313 17.47 0.94 6.73
N ARG A 314 18.10 2.00 6.25
CA ARG A 314 17.36 3.13 5.65
C ARG A 314 16.71 2.63 4.37
N PHE A 315 15.52 3.13 4.06
CA PHE A 315 14.98 2.95 2.73
C PHE A 315 15.90 3.68 1.76
N ASP A 316 16.63 2.92 0.96
CA ASP A 316 17.52 3.46 -0.05
C ASP A 316 16.89 3.15 -1.41
N LEU A 317 16.28 4.17 -2.00
CA LEU A 317 15.73 4.10 -3.36
C LEU A 317 16.74 3.52 -4.35
N SER A 318 18.04 3.80 -4.18
CA SER A 318 19.05 3.27 -5.09
C SER A 318 19.16 1.75 -5.05
N THR A 319 18.80 1.14 -3.91
CA THR A 319 18.77 -0.31 -3.72
C THR A 319 17.53 -0.91 -4.40
N ILE A 320 16.34 -0.30 -4.20
CA ILE A 320 15.11 -0.69 -4.91
C ILE A 320 15.27 -0.53 -6.42
N PHE A 321 15.83 0.58 -6.90
CA PHE A 321 16.14 0.75 -8.32
C PHE A 321 17.26 -0.20 -8.79
N GLY A 322 18.10 -0.71 -7.89
CA GLY A 322 19.04 -1.80 -8.18
C GLY A 322 18.30 -3.11 -8.45
N ALA A 323 17.37 -3.48 -7.56
CA ALA A 323 16.53 -4.67 -7.67
C ALA A 323 15.59 -4.60 -8.88
N VAL A 324 14.80 -3.52 -9.00
CA VAL A 324 13.95 -3.22 -10.15
C VAL A 324 14.78 -3.05 -11.42
N GLY A 325 15.96 -2.43 -11.32
CA GLY A 325 16.89 -2.35 -12.43
C GLY A 325 17.38 -3.73 -12.89
N SER A 326 17.42 -4.73 -12.01
CA SER A 326 17.76 -6.10 -12.37
C SER A 326 16.62 -6.79 -13.14
N SER A 327 15.35 -6.57 -12.74
CA SER A 327 14.18 -7.10 -13.45
C SER A 327 13.99 -6.38 -14.79
N ILE A 328 14.07 -5.04 -14.81
CA ILE A 328 14.10 -4.24 -16.05
C ILE A 328 15.25 -4.67 -16.93
N LYS A 329 16.45 -4.97 -16.41
CA LYS A 329 17.55 -5.53 -17.22
C LYS A 329 17.16 -6.88 -17.82
N ARG A 330 16.52 -7.79 -17.08
CA ARG A 330 16.06 -9.07 -17.65
C ARG A 330 15.04 -8.84 -18.76
N THR A 331 14.05 -7.98 -18.53
CA THR A 331 13.03 -7.64 -19.54
C THR A 331 13.64 -6.95 -20.75
N ALA A 332 14.53 -5.97 -20.54
CA ALA A 332 15.25 -5.29 -21.59
C ALA A 332 16.19 -6.22 -22.37
N ILE A 333 16.83 -7.20 -21.72
CA ILE A 333 17.63 -8.23 -22.40
C ILE A 333 16.73 -9.10 -23.28
N LYS A 334 15.55 -9.53 -22.79
CA LYS A 334 14.57 -10.28 -23.59
C LYS A 334 14.08 -9.45 -24.79
N ALA A 335 13.68 -8.21 -24.57
CA ALA A 335 13.23 -7.29 -25.60
C ALA A 335 14.34 -6.99 -26.63
N THR A 336 15.57 -6.76 -26.18
CA THR A 336 16.73 -6.54 -27.06
C THR A 336 17.05 -7.79 -27.86
N GLY A 337 16.93 -8.99 -27.27
CA GLY A 337 17.09 -10.25 -27.97
C GLY A 337 16.03 -10.45 -29.06
N CYS A 338 14.77 -10.14 -28.76
CA CYS A 338 13.67 -10.17 -29.72
C CYS A 338 13.90 -9.16 -30.86
N LEU A 339 14.19 -7.91 -30.52
CA LEU A 339 14.50 -6.86 -31.49
C LEU A 339 15.71 -7.20 -32.36
N ALA A 340 16.77 -7.78 -31.78
CA ALA A 340 17.93 -8.23 -32.52
C ALA A 340 17.59 -9.37 -33.49
N MET A 341 16.71 -10.31 -33.09
CA MET A 341 16.22 -11.36 -33.99
C MET A 341 15.39 -10.78 -35.14
N LEU A 342 14.46 -9.86 -34.85
CA LEU A 342 13.63 -9.20 -35.86
C LEU A 342 14.49 -8.41 -36.86
N LEU A 343 15.49 -7.67 -36.39
CA LEU A 343 16.40 -6.91 -37.25
C LEU A 343 17.38 -7.78 -38.04
N SER A 344 17.76 -8.95 -37.51
CA SER A 344 18.73 -9.83 -38.16
C SER A 344 18.08 -10.84 -39.12
N ALA A 345 16.81 -11.21 -38.93
CA ALA A 345 16.13 -12.19 -39.76
C ALA A 345 16.10 -11.82 -41.26
N PRO A 346 15.78 -10.58 -41.69
CA PRO A 346 15.84 -10.19 -43.10
C PRO A 346 17.26 -10.29 -43.69
N VAL A 347 18.28 -9.96 -42.88
CA VAL A 347 19.68 -9.99 -43.29
C VAL A 347 20.17 -11.43 -43.49
N VAL A 348 19.77 -12.35 -42.61
CA VAL A 348 20.05 -13.79 -42.75
C VAL A 348 19.38 -14.34 -44.00
N LEU A 349 18.09 -14.03 -44.21
CA LEU A 349 17.32 -14.50 -45.36
C LEU A 349 17.94 -14.03 -46.68
N PHE A 350 18.30 -12.74 -46.77
CA PHE A 350 18.98 -12.19 -47.94
C PHE A 350 20.36 -12.85 -48.16
N GLY A 351 21.14 -13.03 -47.09
CA GLY A 351 22.45 -13.69 -47.14
C GLY A 351 22.38 -15.14 -47.64
N LEU A 352 21.32 -15.88 -47.27
CA LEU A 352 21.04 -17.23 -47.75
C LEU A 352 20.68 -17.24 -49.24
N ILE A 353 19.77 -16.36 -49.66
CA ILE A 353 19.32 -16.26 -51.06
C ILE A 353 20.47 -15.84 -51.99
N ALA A 354 21.28 -14.86 -51.57
CA ALA A 354 22.38 -14.34 -52.37
C ALA A 354 23.67 -15.17 -52.31
N GLY A 355 23.74 -16.21 -51.45
CA GLY A 355 24.94 -17.03 -51.24
C GLY A 355 26.10 -16.29 -50.55
N GLN A 356 25.84 -15.18 -49.87
CA GLN A 356 26.85 -14.32 -49.23
C GLN A 356 26.78 -14.37 -47.69
N LEU A 357 26.78 -15.56 -47.10
CA LEU A 357 26.65 -15.74 -45.64
C LEU A 357 27.72 -14.98 -44.82
N LYS A 358 28.94 -14.82 -45.33
CA LYS A 358 30.00 -14.07 -44.62
C LYS A 358 29.64 -12.60 -44.44
N ALA A 359 29.06 -11.97 -45.45
CA ALA A 359 28.64 -10.57 -45.38
C ALA A 359 27.47 -10.41 -44.41
N ALA A 360 26.48 -11.31 -44.47
CA ALA A 360 25.34 -11.32 -43.55
C ALA A 360 25.77 -11.44 -42.08
N LEU A 361 26.71 -12.35 -41.76
CA LEU A 361 27.22 -12.50 -40.40
C LEU A 361 27.94 -11.24 -39.89
N ILE A 362 28.72 -10.56 -40.73
CA ILE A 362 29.38 -9.30 -40.37
C ILE A 362 28.34 -8.22 -40.07
N THR A 363 27.30 -8.10 -40.90
CA THR A 363 26.21 -7.14 -40.69
C THR A 363 25.47 -7.40 -39.38
N ILE A 364 25.14 -8.65 -39.08
CA ILE A 364 24.47 -9.03 -37.82
C ILE A 364 25.35 -8.67 -36.62
N ALA A 365 26.65 -8.96 -36.68
CA ALA A 365 27.58 -8.58 -35.62
C ALA A 365 27.61 -7.06 -35.40
N ILE A 366 27.61 -6.26 -36.47
CA ILE A 366 27.54 -4.79 -36.40
C ILE A 366 26.23 -4.33 -35.74
N VAL A 367 25.09 -4.92 -36.12
CA VAL A 367 23.78 -4.59 -35.53
C VAL A 367 23.76 -4.93 -34.03
N CYS A 368 24.23 -6.11 -33.63
CA CYS A 368 24.30 -6.51 -32.23
C CYS A 368 25.21 -5.58 -31.40
N VAL A 369 26.37 -5.19 -31.94
CA VAL A 369 27.27 -4.23 -31.28
C VAL A 369 26.60 -2.85 -31.19
N GLY A 370 25.95 -2.38 -32.25
CA GLY A 370 25.22 -1.12 -32.28
C GLY A 370 24.12 -1.04 -31.22
N LEU A 371 23.27 -2.07 -31.13
CA LEU A 371 22.23 -2.19 -30.10
C LEU A 371 22.82 -2.19 -28.69
N THR A 372 23.92 -2.93 -28.48
CA THR A 372 24.60 -2.97 -27.17
C THR A 372 25.12 -1.59 -26.76
N ILE A 373 25.71 -0.83 -27.70
CA ILE A 373 26.18 0.53 -27.45
C ILE A 373 25.01 1.47 -27.16
N ALA A 374 23.95 1.42 -27.97
CA ALA A 374 22.76 2.26 -27.79
C ALA A 374 22.13 2.03 -26.41
N PHE A 375 21.97 0.77 -26.00
CA PHE A 375 21.48 0.40 -24.68
C PHE A 375 22.37 0.96 -23.56
N LYS A 376 23.70 0.84 -23.69
CA LYS A 376 24.65 1.40 -22.71
C LYS A 376 24.59 2.93 -22.63
N VAL A 377 24.31 3.62 -23.73
CA VAL A 377 24.14 5.08 -23.75
C VAL A 377 22.85 5.47 -23.02
N ILE A 378 21.74 4.77 -23.27
CA ILE A 378 20.46 4.98 -22.56
C ILE A 378 20.64 4.71 -21.06
N GLU A 379 21.28 3.60 -20.68
CA GLU A 379 21.57 3.26 -19.28
C GLU A 379 22.37 4.38 -18.58
N ARG A 380 23.42 4.90 -19.24
CA ARG A 380 24.23 6.01 -18.71
C ARG A 380 23.44 7.31 -18.59
N ARG A 381 22.60 7.63 -19.58
CA ARG A 381 21.76 8.84 -19.55
C ARG A 381 20.73 8.76 -18.43
N PHE A 382 20.10 7.60 -18.24
CA PHE A 382 19.16 7.37 -17.16
C PHE A 382 19.85 7.49 -15.81
N LYS A 383 20.96 6.78 -15.58
CA LYS A 383 21.77 6.92 -14.36
C LYS A 383 22.16 8.36 -14.06
N LYS A 384 22.64 9.10 -15.06
CA LYS A 384 22.99 10.51 -14.89
C LYS A 384 21.78 11.38 -14.51
N LYS A 385 20.64 11.22 -15.17
CA LYS A 385 19.41 11.96 -14.82
C LYS A 385 18.92 11.65 -13.40
N PHE A 386 19.14 10.45 -12.90
CA PHE A 386 18.79 10.09 -11.53
C PHE A 386 19.77 10.67 -10.50
N THR A 387 21.08 10.58 -10.77
CA THR A 387 22.10 11.16 -9.88
C THR A 387 22.05 12.68 -9.84
N ASP A 388 21.79 13.34 -10.97
CA ASP A 388 21.71 14.80 -11.06
C ASP A 388 20.28 15.32 -10.76
N GLY A 389 19.30 14.43 -10.55
CA GLY A 389 17.91 14.79 -10.30
C GLY A 389 17.60 15.03 -8.81
N PRO A 390 16.35 15.42 -8.48
CA PRO A 390 15.91 15.70 -7.11
C PRO A 390 16.20 14.54 -6.14
N ILE A 391 16.09 13.30 -6.63
CA ILE A 391 16.37 12.08 -5.86
C ILE A 391 17.85 11.99 -5.46
N GLY A 392 18.76 12.32 -6.39
CA GLY A 392 20.20 12.33 -6.13
C GLY A 392 20.57 13.42 -5.11
N GLU A 393 20.00 14.61 -5.25
CA GLU A 393 20.17 15.70 -4.29
C GLU A 393 19.67 15.33 -2.89
N MET A 394 18.51 14.66 -2.77
CA MET A 394 18.01 14.14 -1.49
C MET A 394 18.97 13.12 -0.87
N THR A 395 19.49 12.19 -1.68
CA THR A 395 20.42 11.17 -1.21
C THR A 395 21.73 11.79 -0.72
N ASP A 396 22.22 12.82 -1.40
CA ASP A 396 23.44 13.54 -1.02
C ASP A 396 23.22 14.41 0.22
N ARG A 397 22.05 15.06 0.36
CA ARG A 397 21.64 15.71 1.62
C ARG A 397 21.62 14.73 2.77
N ASP A 398 21.07 13.54 2.55
CA ASP A 398 21.01 12.48 3.56
C ASP A 398 22.39 11.95 3.97
N LYS A 399 23.32 11.82 3.02
CA LYS A 399 24.73 11.50 3.34
C LYS A 399 25.43 12.62 4.09
N GLN A 400 25.14 13.87 3.74
CA GLN A 400 25.68 15.04 4.42
C GLN A 400 25.13 15.21 5.84
N ARG A 401 23.91 14.72 6.13
CA ARG A 401 23.31 14.63 7.47
C ARG A 401 24.00 13.61 8.41
N GLY A 402 25.22 13.16 8.07
CA GLY A 402 25.96 12.08 8.69
C GLY A 402 25.85 12.04 10.22
N GLY A 403 25.11 11.05 10.72
CA GLY A 403 25.05 10.74 12.15
C GLY A 403 23.68 10.33 12.69
N ARG A 404 22.58 10.64 12.00
CA ARG A 404 21.24 10.23 12.47
C ARG A 404 21.08 8.71 12.38
N ALA A 405 20.63 8.09 13.46
CA ALA A 405 20.13 6.72 13.40
C ALA A 405 19.02 6.61 12.34
N THR A 406 19.07 5.58 11.52
CA THR A 406 18.11 5.35 10.43
C THR A 406 16.68 5.05 10.91
N VAL A 407 16.56 4.63 12.17
CA VAL A 407 15.33 4.17 12.81
C VAL A 407 15.37 4.42 14.31
N ALA A 408 14.18 4.53 14.92
CA ALA A 408 14.07 4.40 16.37
C ALA A 408 14.39 2.97 16.85
N GLY A 409 14.75 2.85 18.14
CA GLY A 409 15.07 1.58 18.80
C GLY A 409 16.54 1.14 18.68
N PRO A 410 16.87 -0.08 19.14
CA PRO A 410 18.23 -0.62 19.08
C PRO A 410 18.72 -0.77 17.64
N LEU A 411 19.96 -0.32 17.37
CA LEU A 411 20.57 -0.41 16.03
C LEU A 411 21.28 -1.75 15.77
N ASP A 412 21.66 -2.46 16.82
CA ASP A 412 22.18 -3.83 16.72
C ASP A 412 21.02 -4.79 16.49
N GLU A 413 21.15 -5.64 15.46
CA GLU A 413 20.10 -6.58 15.04
C GLU A 413 19.76 -7.61 16.13
N ASN A 414 20.76 -8.09 16.89
CA ASN A 414 20.53 -9.05 17.96
C ASN A 414 19.83 -8.39 19.15
N GLU A 415 20.24 -7.18 19.52
CA GLU A 415 19.59 -6.39 20.57
C GLU A 415 18.14 -6.07 20.19
N ARG A 416 17.91 -5.67 18.93
CA ARG A 416 16.59 -5.36 18.38
C ARG A 416 15.67 -6.59 18.41
N SER A 417 16.17 -7.73 17.96
CA SER A 417 15.44 -9.01 18.00
C SER A 417 15.11 -9.42 19.44
N LYS A 418 16.07 -9.32 20.36
CA LYS A 418 15.85 -9.63 21.78
C LYS A 418 14.82 -8.70 22.41
N LYS A 419 14.87 -7.40 22.12
CA LYS A 419 13.91 -6.41 22.62
C LYS A 419 12.52 -6.64 22.05
N LEU A 420 12.41 -6.98 20.76
CA LEU A 420 11.13 -7.33 20.14
C LEU A 420 10.53 -8.60 20.77
N ASP A 421 11.32 -9.64 21.00
CA ASP A 421 10.85 -10.87 21.66
C ASP A 421 10.33 -10.60 23.09
N GLN A 422 10.97 -9.68 23.82
CA GLN A 422 10.48 -9.20 25.12
C GLN A 422 9.13 -8.46 25.02
N LEU A 423 8.97 -7.59 24.02
CA LEU A 423 7.71 -6.89 23.77
C LEU A 423 6.59 -7.86 23.38
N LEU A 424 6.89 -8.83 22.52
CA LEU A 424 5.96 -9.89 22.13
C LEU A 424 5.50 -10.70 23.34
N ALA A 425 6.44 -11.16 24.17
CA ALA A 425 6.12 -11.89 25.39
C ALA A 425 5.25 -11.07 26.36
N ALA A 426 5.55 -9.77 26.54
CA ALA A 426 4.78 -8.87 27.38
C ALA A 426 3.37 -8.57 26.83
N ALA A 427 3.19 -8.61 25.49
CA ALA A 427 1.90 -8.48 24.82
C ALA A 427 1.10 -9.79 24.79
N GLY A 428 1.67 -10.91 25.25
CA GLY A 428 1.04 -12.24 25.12
C GLY A 428 1.00 -12.75 23.68
N LEU A 429 1.88 -12.25 22.82
CA LEU A 429 1.99 -12.61 21.40
C LEU A 429 3.01 -13.74 21.19
N PRO A 430 2.92 -14.47 20.05
CA PRO A 430 3.88 -15.52 19.72
C PRO A 430 5.35 -15.03 19.70
N PRO A 431 6.32 -15.85 20.14
CA PRO A 431 7.74 -15.46 20.10
C PRO A 431 8.28 -15.44 18.66
N LEU A 432 9.41 -14.75 18.44
CA LEU A 432 10.02 -14.61 17.12
C LEU A 432 10.32 -15.93 16.42
N ALA A 433 10.70 -16.97 17.17
CA ALA A 433 10.97 -18.30 16.62
C ALA A 433 9.72 -18.97 16.01
N VAL A 434 8.52 -18.65 16.50
CA VAL A 434 7.26 -19.16 15.91
C VAL A 434 6.91 -18.33 14.69
N ILE A 435 7.02 -17.01 14.78
CA ILE A 435 6.75 -16.07 13.68
C ILE A 435 7.62 -16.37 12.45
N ALA A 436 8.90 -16.68 12.66
CA ALA A 436 9.85 -16.97 11.59
C ALA A 436 9.42 -18.13 10.67
N ASN A 437 8.57 -19.06 11.12
CA ASN A 437 8.06 -20.15 10.28
C ASN A 437 7.01 -19.68 9.26
N HIS A 438 6.49 -18.47 9.42
CA HIS A 438 5.45 -17.87 8.57
C HIS A 438 5.97 -16.69 7.73
N VAL A 439 7.24 -16.29 7.90
CA VAL A 439 7.84 -15.24 7.08
C VAL A 439 8.06 -15.79 5.69
N ASP A 440 7.39 -15.18 4.71
CA ASP A 440 7.60 -15.50 3.31
C ASP A 440 9.06 -15.15 2.93
N PRO A 441 9.87 -16.12 2.44
CA PRO A 441 11.24 -15.85 2.02
C PRO A 441 11.33 -14.73 0.96
N ASP A 442 10.30 -14.61 0.11
CA ASP A 442 10.26 -13.59 -0.95
C ASP A 442 9.87 -12.20 -0.40
N ASN A 443 9.19 -12.16 0.76
CA ASN A 443 8.84 -10.93 1.48
C ASN A 443 9.88 -10.54 2.54
N THR A 444 11.06 -11.17 2.52
CA THR A 444 12.17 -10.67 3.32
C THR A 444 12.60 -9.30 2.79
N PHE A 445 12.92 -8.38 3.70
CA PHE A 445 13.35 -7.03 3.33
C PHE A 445 14.59 -7.03 2.41
N ASP A 446 15.31 -8.15 2.36
CA ASP A 446 16.43 -8.39 1.45
C ASP A 446 15.99 -8.65 -0.02
N GLY A 447 14.74 -9.00 -0.30
CA GLY A 447 14.18 -9.14 -1.66
C GLY A 447 13.63 -7.83 -2.26
N LEU A 448 13.29 -6.86 -1.40
CA LEU A 448 13.02 -5.46 -1.79
C LEU A 448 14.32 -4.63 -1.90
N MET A 449 15.47 -5.25 -1.65
CA MET A 449 16.83 -4.72 -1.89
C MET A 449 17.49 -5.43 -3.07
#